data_AF-W9JJV7-F1
#
_entry.id   AF-W9JJV7-F1
#
_cell.length_a   1.000
_cell.length_b   1.000
_cell.length_c   1.000
_cell.angle_alpha   90.00
_cell.angle_beta   90.00
_cell.angle_gamma   90.00
#
_symmetry.space_group_name_H-M   'P 1'
#
loop_
_entity.id
_entity.type
_entity.pdbx_description
1 polymer ?
#
loop_
_entity_poly.entity_id
_entity_poly.type
_entity_poly.pdbx_seq_one_letter_code
_entity_poly.pdbx_strand_id
1 'polypeptide(L)'
;MERIVELEDLLPALGVRVVFDHYGDPSLPKASGPVNPYDIKGFRSLIRLLKTGTTWVKISGAYRLSHLDSDIWEDLDPVTLELFEQAPKRVVFGSDWPHTRFEGLDVRPWVSHILDLTEGKQWLRERLFRDNALELWGVNKTQSTCNGDR
;
A
#
# COMPACT_ATOMS: atom_id res chain seq x y z
N MET A 1 12.56 4.23 -0.70
CA MET A 1 12.21 3.81 -2.09
C MET A 1 13.43 3.80 -2.99
N GLU A 2 14.37 4.72 -2.75
CA GLU A 2 15.64 4.86 -3.48
C GLU A 2 16.38 3.57 -3.86
N ARG A 3 16.41 2.57 -2.96
CA ARG A 3 17.15 1.32 -3.14
C ARG A 3 16.37 0.23 -3.87
N ILE A 4 15.09 0.42 -4.16
CA ILE A 4 14.25 -0.60 -4.81
C ILE A 4 14.78 -0.98 -6.20
N VAL A 5 15.42 -0.04 -6.90
CA VAL A 5 16.05 -0.27 -8.21
C VAL A 5 17.06 -1.44 -8.15
N GLU A 6 17.83 -1.52 -7.07
CA GLU A 6 18.87 -2.56 -6.89
C GLU A 6 18.27 -3.94 -6.57
N LEU A 7 16.98 -3.98 -6.23
CA LEU A 7 16.27 -5.19 -5.85
C LEU A 7 15.46 -5.80 -7.00
N GLU A 8 15.36 -5.12 -8.16
CA GLU A 8 14.54 -5.55 -9.30
C GLU A 8 14.87 -6.99 -9.76
N ASP A 9 16.16 -7.31 -9.86
CA ASP A 9 16.60 -8.64 -10.32
C ASP A 9 16.63 -9.68 -9.19
N LEU A 10 16.89 -9.23 -7.97
CA LEU A 10 17.07 -10.12 -6.82
C LEU A 10 15.74 -10.70 -6.34
N LEU A 11 14.73 -9.87 -6.12
CA LEU A 11 13.51 -10.29 -5.43
C LEU A 11 12.74 -11.40 -6.17
N PRO A 12 12.57 -11.35 -7.50
CA PRO A 12 11.91 -12.44 -8.23
C PRO A 12 12.66 -13.77 -8.10
N ALA A 13 13.99 -13.74 -8.00
CA ALA A 13 14.83 -14.93 -7.88
C ALA A 13 14.77 -15.60 -6.49
N LEU A 14 14.35 -14.88 -5.44
CA LEU A 14 14.30 -15.42 -4.08
C LEU A 14 13.19 -16.47 -3.90
N GLY A 15 12.17 -16.50 -4.76
CA GLY A 15 11.07 -17.46 -4.66
C GLY A 15 10.17 -17.31 -3.43
N VAL A 16 10.27 -16.17 -2.72
CA VAL A 16 9.45 -15.84 -1.54
C VAL A 16 8.55 -14.64 -1.81
N ARG A 17 7.52 -14.48 -0.97
CA ARG A 17 6.68 -13.28 -0.97
C ARG A 17 7.40 -12.16 -0.22
N VAL A 18 7.44 -10.98 -0.81
CA VAL A 18 8.07 -9.79 -0.22
C VAL A 18 7.05 -8.66 -0.09
N VAL A 19 7.12 -7.92 1.01
CA VAL A 19 6.30 -6.74 1.26
C VAL A 19 7.20 -5.54 1.48
N PHE A 20 7.02 -4.49 0.69
CA PHE A 20 7.61 -3.19 0.97
C PHE A 20 6.71 -2.45 1.97
N ASP A 21 7.29 -2.10 3.12
CA ASP A 21 6.58 -1.35 4.15
C ASP A 21 6.54 0.14 3.85
N HIS A 22 5.52 0.83 4.38
CA HIS A 22 5.35 2.29 4.33
C HIS A 22 5.52 2.89 2.93
N TYR A 23 4.73 2.42 1.96
CA TYR A 23 4.85 2.83 0.55
C TYR A 23 6.20 2.49 -0.11
N GLY A 24 7.07 1.73 0.57
CA GLY A 24 8.46 1.56 0.20
C GLY A 24 9.33 2.75 0.56
N ASP A 25 8.90 3.64 1.47
CA ASP A 25 9.62 4.83 1.97
C ASP A 25 9.99 5.85 0.88
N PRO A 26 9.02 6.42 0.14
CA PRO A 26 9.28 7.39 -0.92
C PRO A 26 9.91 8.68 -0.37
N SER A 27 10.87 9.24 -1.11
CA SER A 27 11.32 10.61 -0.88
C SER A 27 10.39 11.57 -1.63
N LEU A 28 9.38 12.08 -0.94
CA LEU A 28 8.38 12.96 -1.55
C LEU A 28 8.98 14.33 -1.90
N PRO A 29 8.57 14.96 -3.01
CA PRO A 29 8.93 16.34 -3.30
C PRO A 29 8.38 17.28 -2.22
N LYS A 30 9.18 18.25 -1.78
CA LYS A 30 8.74 19.28 -0.81
C LYS A 30 7.82 20.35 -1.40
N ALA A 31 7.59 20.32 -2.72
CA ALA A 31 6.89 21.39 -3.42
C ALA A 31 5.37 21.20 -3.37
N SER A 32 4.65 22.29 -3.14
CA SER A 32 3.20 22.38 -3.26
C SER A 32 2.81 22.42 -4.75
N GLY A 33 2.77 21.27 -5.41
CA GLY A 33 2.39 21.15 -6.81
C GLY A 33 2.08 19.70 -7.20
N PRO A 34 1.52 19.48 -8.41
CA PRO A 34 1.20 18.13 -8.88
C PRO A 34 2.45 17.26 -8.87
N VAL A 35 2.42 16.18 -8.09
CA VAL A 35 3.50 15.19 -8.05
C VAL A 35 3.18 14.08 -9.04
N ASN A 36 4.09 13.84 -9.99
CA ASN A 36 4.07 12.62 -10.76
C ASN A 36 4.82 11.52 -9.97
N PRO A 37 4.16 10.42 -9.55
CA PRO A 37 4.81 9.35 -8.79
C PRO A 37 6.03 8.77 -9.49
N TYR A 38 6.07 8.79 -10.81
CA TYR A 38 7.19 8.26 -11.61
C TYR A 38 8.46 9.12 -11.55
N ASP A 39 8.38 10.34 -11.01
CA ASP A 39 9.54 11.18 -10.73
C ASP A 39 10.20 10.79 -9.39
N ILE A 40 9.50 10.03 -8.53
CA ILE A 40 10.05 9.47 -7.30
C ILE A 40 10.96 8.29 -7.67
N LYS A 41 12.23 8.39 -7.31
CA LYS A 41 13.22 7.36 -7.63
C LYS A 41 12.86 6.03 -6.96
N GLY A 42 12.88 4.97 -7.77
CA GLY A 42 12.49 3.62 -7.38
C GLY A 42 10.99 3.32 -7.53
N PHE A 43 10.13 4.31 -7.83
CA PHE A 43 8.70 4.06 -7.99
C PHE A 43 8.39 3.16 -9.20
N ARG A 44 9.04 3.42 -10.35
CA ARG A 44 8.90 2.55 -11.54
C ARG A 44 9.33 1.11 -11.25
N SER A 45 10.40 0.93 -10.48
CA SER A 45 10.92 -0.36 -10.03
C SER A 45 9.92 -1.08 -9.12
N LEU A 46 9.33 -0.35 -8.17
CA LEU A 46 8.27 -0.87 -7.32
C LEU A 46 7.09 -1.36 -8.17
N ILE A 47 6.58 -0.58 -9.12
CA ILE A 47 5.48 -1.00 -9.99
C ILE A 47 5.82 -2.28 -10.76
N ARG A 48 7.03 -2.38 -11.33
CA ARG A 48 7.50 -3.60 -12.02
C ARG A 48 7.49 -4.81 -11.09
N LEU A 49 8.06 -4.66 -9.89
CA LEU A 49 8.10 -5.72 -8.89
C LEU A 49 6.71 -6.15 -8.45
N LEU A 50 5.79 -5.23 -8.19
CA LEU A 50 4.40 -5.56 -7.86
C LEU A 50 3.72 -6.38 -8.97
N LYS A 51 3.98 -6.05 -10.24
CA LYS A 51 3.43 -6.77 -11.40
C LYS A 51 3.99 -8.19 -11.57
N THR A 52 5.10 -8.55 -10.92
CA THR A 52 5.63 -9.95 -10.93
C THR A 52 4.73 -10.93 -10.19
N GLY A 53 3.89 -10.46 -9.28
CA GLY A 53 2.95 -11.27 -8.53
C GLY A 53 3.46 -11.81 -7.18
N THR A 54 4.76 -11.73 -6.89
CA THR A 54 5.38 -12.15 -5.61
C THR A 54 5.80 -10.99 -4.71
N THR A 55 5.53 -9.76 -5.12
CA THR A 55 5.82 -8.55 -4.33
C THR A 55 4.54 -7.80 -4.01
N TRP A 56 4.45 -7.29 -2.79
CA TRP A 56 3.38 -6.44 -2.28
C TRP A 56 3.95 -5.13 -1.74
N VAL A 57 3.09 -4.13 -1.60
CA VAL A 57 3.38 -2.90 -0.86
C VAL A 57 2.31 -2.67 0.20
N LYS A 58 2.76 -2.28 1.39
CA LYS A 58 1.89 -1.88 2.50
C LYS A 58 1.78 -0.36 2.54
N ILE A 59 0.59 0.17 2.24
CA ILE A 59 0.29 1.59 2.47
C ILE A 59 0.01 1.77 3.96
N SER A 60 0.96 2.40 4.64
CA SER A 60 0.98 2.54 6.10
C SER A 60 1.94 3.65 6.50
N GLY A 61 1.79 4.19 7.71
CA GLY A 61 2.74 5.17 8.24
C GLY A 61 2.80 6.48 7.44
N ALA A 62 1.70 6.90 6.82
CA ALA A 62 1.64 8.11 5.98
C ALA A 62 2.16 9.38 6.70
N TYR A 63 1.85 9.54 7.98
CA TYR A 63 2.36 10.59 8.87
C TYR A 63 3.89 10.64 9.01
N ARG A 64 4.61 9.56 8.65
CA ARG A 64 6.08 9.52 8.66
C ARG A 64 6.68 10.05 7.35
N LEU A 65 5.88 10.04 6.28
CA LEU A 65 6.32 10.27 4.91
C LEU A 65 5.92 11.67 4.42
N SER A 66 4.72 12.10 4.80
CA SER A 66 4.15 13.38 4.38
C SER A 66 4.99 14.57 4.85
N HIS A 67 5.00 15.62 4.05
CA HIS A 67 5.55 16.92 4.40
C HIS A 67 4.49 17.93 4.81
N LEU A 68 3.21 17.53 4.80
CA LEU A 68 2.08 18.37 5.14
C LEU A 68 1.78 18.32 6.64
N ASP A 69 1.46 19.48 7.21
CA ASP A 69 0.82 19.59 8.53
C ASP A 69 -0.69 19.37 8.34
N SER A 70 -1.07 18.10 8.17
CA SER A 70 -2.41 17.64 7.78
C SER A 70 -2.69 16.31 8.47
N ASP A 71 -3.97 15.94 8.62
CA ASP A 71 -4.43 14.64 9.09
C ASP A 71 -4.91 13.72 7.93
N ILE A 72 -4.91 14.24 6.71
CA ILE A 72 -5.27 13.53 5.47
C ILE A 72 -4.10 13.39 4.47
N TRP A 73 -2.88 13.83 4.82
CA TRP A 73 -1.59 13.57 4.12
C TRP A 73 -1.69 13.44 2.59
N GLU A 74 -2.34 14.42 1.96
CA GLU A 74 -2.78 14.36 0.58
C GLU A 74 -1.63 14.42 -0.46
N ASP A 75 -0.39 14.70 -0.02
CA ASP A 75 0.81 14.59 -0.83
C ASP A 75 1.17 13.13 -1.21
N LEU A 76 0.54 12.16 -0.55
CA LEU A 76 0.61 10.74 -0.91
C LEU A 76 -0.48 10.29 -1.90
N ASP A 77 -1.46 11.14 -2.24
CA ASP A 77 -2.57 10.78 -3.13
C ASP A 77 -2.09 10.31 -4.51
N PRO A 78 -1.15 10.99 -5.19
CA PRO A 78 -0.68 10.55 -6.50
C PRO A 78 -0.07 9.14 -6.44
N VAL A 79 0.73 8.86 -5.41
CA VAL A 79 1.35 7.54 -5.22
C VAL A 79 0.28 6.48 -4.93
N THR A 80 -0.70 6.81 -4.10
CA THR A 80 -1.78 5.91 -3.71
C THR A 80 -2.67 5.54 -4.90
N LEU A 81 -3.11 6.54 -5.66
CA LEU A 81 -3.96 6.35 -6.84
C LEU A 81 -3.25 5.51 -7.92
N GLU A 82 -1.97 5.80 -8.18
CA GLU A 82 -1.18 5.05 -9.15
C GLU A 82 -0.97 3.59 -8.71
N LEU A 83 -0.79 3.33 -7.41
CA LEU A 83 -0.74 1.95 -6.88
C LEU A 83 -2.07 1.22 -7.05
N PHE A 84 -3.19 1.90 -6.83
CA PHE A 84 -4.53 1.33 -7.06
C PHE A 84 -4.78 1.02 -8.54
N GLU A 85 -4.25 1.84 -9.45
CA GLU A 85 -4.39 1.60 -10.88
C GLU A 85 -3.48 0.47 -11.37
N GLN A 86 -2.18 0.54 -11.05
CA GLN A 86 -1.18 -0.34 -11.65
C GLN A 86 -1.09 -1.72 -11.00
N ALA A 87 -1.39 -1.83 -9.70
CA ALA A 87 -1.20 -3.04 -8.93
C ALA A 87 -2.28 -3.27 -7.85
N PRO A 88 -3.59 -3.15 -8.15
CA PRO A 88 -4.66 -3.19 -7.13
C PRO A 88 -4.74 -4.49 -6.33
N LYS A 89 -4.16 -5.59 -6.83
CA LYS A 89 -4.11 -6.89 -6.16
C LYS A 89 -2.88 -7.08 -5.28
N ARG A 90 -2.01 -6.07 -5.16
CA ARG A 90 -0.71 -6.13 -4.47
C ARG A 90 -0.51 -5.00 -3.48
N VAL A 91 -1.56 -4.25 -3.17
CA VAL A 91 -1.56 -3.20 -2.15
C VAL A 91 -2.30 -3.70 -0.92
N VAL A 92 -1.68 -3.61 0.25
CA VAL A 92 -2.33 -3.89 1.54
C VAL A 92 -2.31 -2.65 2.41
N PHE A 93 -3.33 -2.47 3.25
CA PHE A 93 -3.39 -1.37 4.21
C PHE A 93 -2.84 -1.79 5.58
N GLY A 94 -2.21 -0.85 6.29
CA GLY A 94 -1.90 -0.98 7.72
C GLY A 94 -1.90 0.38 8.42
N SER A 95 -2.47 0.46 9.63
CA SER A 95 -2.52 1.72 10.39
C SER A 95 -1.16 2.20 10.90
N ASP A 96 -0.21 1.27 11.07
CA ASP A 96 1.07 1.49 11.74
C ASP A 96 0.94 1.82 13.25
N TRP A 97 -0.14 1.35 13.89
CA TRP A 97 -0.28 1.39 15.36
C TRP A 97 0.85 0.55 16.02
N PRO A 98 1.45 0.97 17.15
CA PRO A 98 1.06 2.04 18.08
C PRO A 98 1.58 3.44 17.76
N HIS A 99 1.95 3.72 16.50
CA HIS A 99 2.46 5.02 16.08
C HIS A 99 3.68 5.47 16.89
N THR A 100 4.65 4.57 17.10
CA THR A 100 5.84 4.84 17.93
C THR A 100 6.52 6.14 17.49
N ARG A 101 6.80 7.03 18.45
CA ARG A 101 7.32 8.42 18.30
C ARG A 101 6.29 9.45 17.81
N PHE A 102 5.03 9.06 17.70
CA PHE A 102 3.89 9.89 17.29
C PHE A 102 2.70 9.56 18.21
N GLU A 103 2.95 9.52 19.52
CA GLU A 103 1.96 9.15 20.53
C GLU A 103 0.76 10.10 20.50
N GLY A 104 -0.45 9.53 20.59
CA GLY A 104 -1.70 10.31 20.56
C GLY A 104 -2.20 10.69 19.15
N LEU A 105 -1.49 10.28 18.09
CA LEU A 105 -1.93 10.50 16.71
C LEU A 105 -3.25 9.77 16.42
N ASP A 106 -4.19 10.49 15.79
CA ASP A 106 -5.43 9.92 15.26
C ASP A 106 -5.33 9.74 13.74
N VAL A 107 -5.27 8.48 13.29
CA VAL A 107 -5.20 8.14 11.86
C VAL A 107 -6.57 7.96 11.21
N ARG A 108 -7.69 8.12 11.94
CA ARG A 108 -9.04 7.92 11.38
C ARG A 108 -9.36 8.84 10.20
N PRO A 109 -9.01 10.15 10.21
CA PRO A 109 -9.21 11.02 9.05
C PRO A 109 -8.53 10.48 7.80
N TRP A 110 -7.25 10.08 7.91
CA TRP A 110 -6.52 9.42 6.84
C TRP A 110 -7.16 8.11 6.36
N VAL A 111 -7.64 7.24 7.28
CA VAL A 111 -8.32 6.00 6.87
C VAL A 111 -9.60 6.31 6.08
N SER A 112 -10.36 7.34 6.48
CA SER A 112 -11.54 7.80 5.74
C SER A 112 -11.15 8.31 4.36
N HIS A 113 -10.09 9.12 4.27
CA HIS A 113 -9.58 9.66 3.00
C HIS A 113 -9.15 8.53 2.04
N ILE A 114 -8.43 7.51 2.52
CA ILE A 114 -8.07 6.33 1.71
C ILE A 114 -9.32 5.58 1.19
N LEU A 115 -10.40 5.50 1.98
CA LEU A 115 -11.67 4.93 1.53
C LEU A 115 -12.33 5.79 0.45
N ASP A 116 -12.18 7.11 0.50
CA ASP A 116 -12.68 8.04 -0.51
C ASP A 116 -11.89 7.93 -1.82
N LEU A 117 -10.56 7.76 -1.76
CA LEU A 117 -9.69 7.50 -2.93
C LEU A 117 -10.03 6.21 -3.69
N THR A 118 -10.77 5.28 -3.08
CA THR A 118 -11.29 4.12 -3.82
C THR A 118 -12.48 4.45 -4.73
N GLU A 119 -12.98 5.69 -4.69
CA GLU A 119 -14.10 6.19 -5.50
C GLU A 119 -15.36 5.31 -5.40
N GLY A 120 -15.64 4.77 -4.23
CA GLY A 120 -16.78 3.87 -4.01
C GLY A 120 -16.67 2.50 -4.67
N LYS A 121 -15.53 2.16 -5.31
CA LYS A 121 -15.31 0.86 -5.95
C LYS A 121 -15.18 -0.23 -4.88
N GLN A 122 -16.29 -0.91 -4.60
CA GLN A 122 -16.37 -1.95 -3.55
C GLN A 122 -15.28 -3.03 -3.70
N TRP A 123 -15.02 -3.48 -4.92
CA TRP A 123 -13.99 -4.50 -5.19
C TRP A 123 -12.58 -4.03 -4.79
N LEU A 124 -12.27 -2.74 -4.94
CA LEU A 124 -10.98 -2.16 -4.59
C LEU A 124 -10.87 -2.01 -3.07
N ARG A 125 -11.94 -1.58 -2.40
CA ARG A 125 -12.03 -1.52 -0.92
C ARG A 125 -11.79 -2.90 -0.31
N GLU A 126 -12.48 -3.92 -0.82
CA GLU A 126 -12.32 -5.30 -0.35
C GLU A 126 -10.92 -5.82 -0.60
N ARG A 127 -10.32 -5.53 -1.76
CA ARG A 127 -8.92 -5.87 -2.04
C ARG A 127 -7.97 -5.22 -1.05
N LEU A 128 -8.06 -3.91 -0.87
CA LEU A 128 -7.15 -3.11 -0.05
C LEU A 128 -7.19 -3.49 1.43
N PHE A 129 -8.39 -3.62 2.00
CA PHE A 129 -8.59 -3.82 3.43
C PHE A 129 -8.77 -5.29 3.85
N ARG A 130 -8.89 -6.23 2.90
CA ARG A 130 -9.14 -7.65 3.22
C ARG A 130 -8.47 -8.65 2.28
N ASP A 131 -8.84 -8.68 1.01
CA ASP A 131 -8.53 -9.83 0.14
C ASP A 131 -7.05 -9.92 -0.23
N ASN A 132 -6.36 -8.79 -0.43
CA ASN A 132 -4.91 -8.81 -0.69
C ASN A 132 -4.12 -9.28 0.52
N ALA A 133 -4.59 -8.93 1.72
CA ALA A 133 -4.05 -9.38 2.99
C ALA A 133 -4.21 -10.91 3.16
N LEU A 134 -5.41 -11.45 2.90
CA LEU A 134 -5.66 -12.89 2.93
C LEU A 134 -4.75 -13.64 1.94
N GLU A 135 -4.61 -13.12 0.72
CA GLU A 135 -3.72 -13.68 -0.30
C GLU A 135 -2.26 -13.65 0.16
N LEU A 136 -1.77 -12.50 0.62
CA LEU A 136 -0.39 -12.28 1.08
C LEU A 136 -0.01 -13.23 2.22
N TRP A 137 -0.85 -13.36 3.24
CA TRP A 137 -0.57 -14.17 4.43
C TRP A 137 -1.02 -15.64 4.29
N GLY A 138 -1.57 -16.03 3.14
CA GLY A 138 -1.99 -17.42 2.90
C GLY A 138 -3.12 -17.87 3.81
N VAL A 139 -3.97 -16.95 4.25
CA VAL A 139 -5.15 -17.28 5.05
C VAL A 139 -6.20 -17.83 4.09
N ASN A 140 -6.35 -19.15 4.06
CA ASN A 140 -7.36 -19.82 3.25
C ASN A 140 -8.75 -19.29 3.64
N LYS A 141 -9.56 -18.89 2.64
CA LYS A 141 -11.01 -18.88 2.83
C LYS A 141 -11.41 -20.33 3.00
N THR A 142 -11.57 -20.80 4.23
CA THR A 142 -12.28 -22.05 4.49
C THR A 142 -13.62 -21.91 3.78
N GLN A 143 -13.84 -22.69 2.72
CA GLN A 143 -15.19 -22.87 2.20
C GLN A 143 -15.97 -23.48 3.36
N SER A 144 -16.89 -22.71 3.96
CA SER A 144 -17.92 -23.29 4.81
C SER A 144 -18.77 -24.18 3.91
N THR A 145 -18.37 -25.44 3.77
CA THR A 145 -19.29 -26.51 3.41
C THR A 145 -20.16 -26.75 4.64
N CYS A 146 -21.14 -25.86 4.84
CA CYS A 146 -22.34 -26.26 5.56
C CYS A 146 -23.09 -27.24 4.63
N ASN A 147 -22.61 -28.48 4.58
CA ASN A 147 -23.46 -29.59 4.20
C ASN A 147 -24.45 -29.74 5.36
N GLY A 148 -25.59 -29.06 5.21
CA GLY A 148 -26.78 -29.41 5.96
C GLY A 148 -27.23 -30.77 5.49
N ASP A 149 -26.78 -31.81 6.19
CA ASP A 149 -27.34 -33.14 6.09
C ASP A 149 -27.97 -33.53 7.44
N ARG A 150 -29.29 -33.67 7.39
CA ARG A 150 -30.26 -34.30 8.31
C ARG A 150 -30.84 -33.46 9.44
#